data_AF-A0A929E282-F1
#
_entry.id   AF-A0A929E282-F1
#
_cell.length_a   1.000
_cell.length_b   1.000
_cell.length_c   1.000
_cell.angle_alpha   90.00
_cell.angle_beta   90.00
_cell.angle_gamma   90.00
#
_symmetry.space_group_name_H-M   'P 1'
#
loop_
_entity.id
_entity.type
_entity.pdbx_description
1 polymer ?
#
loop_
_entity_poly.entity_id
_entity_poly.type
_entity_poly.pdbx_seq_one_letter_code
_entity_poly.pdbx_strand_id
1 'polypeptide(L)'
;MAREINPPDEILRRVIFVVYLLCWTGMVITATIGLLQHRLGLLIAAVLLLGASLFLKVYGERYFEFHRLAKSFPTGTGIDEIPQELRKEVESLFKRFSSSTDWQERQEIRLKLAALVEKEALLLEVYEDKISVVHASLLR
;
A
#
# COMPACT_ATOMS: atom_id res chain seq x y z
N MET A 1 -15.65 13.88 18.60
CA MET A 1 -15.32 14.34 17.24
C MET A 1 -15.46 13.14 16.33
N ALA A 2 -16.49 13.12 15.48
CA ALA A 2 -16.70 12.03 14.54
C ALA A 2 -15.54 12.04 13.54
N ARG A 3 -14.64 11.06 13.62
CA ARG A 3 -13.68 10.78 12.55
C ARG A 3 -14.51 10.53 11.29
N GLU A 4 -14.43 11.39 10.29
CA GLU A 4 -14.94 11.08 8.96
C GLU A 4 -14.27 9.79 8.50
N ILE A 5 -15.07 8.74 8.37
CA ILE A 5 -14.58 7.36 8.25
C ILE A 5 -13.86 7.14 6.90
N ASN A 6 -14.04 8.00 5.91
CA ASN A 6 -13.18 8.18 4.74
C ASN A 6 -13.56 9.51 4.06
N PRO A 7 -12.60 10.35 3.64
CA PRO A 7 -12.91 11.52 2.81
C PRO A 7 -13.54 11.07 1.47
N PRO A 8 -14.46 11.86 0.89
CA PRO A 8 -15.17 11.51 -0.34
C PRO A 8 -14.23 11.19 -1.52
N ASP A 9 -13.05 11.82 -1.53
CA ASP A 9 -12.00 11.57 -2.53
C ASP A 9 -11.44 10.14 -2.47
N GLU A 10 -11.37 9.55 -1.28
CA GLU A 10 -10.86 8.18 -1.09
C GLU A 10 -11.89 7.13 -1.53
N ILE A 11 -13.18 7.39 -1.29
CA ILE A 11 -14.27 6.54 -1.78
C ILE A 11 -14.27 6.55 -3.31
N LEU A 12 -14.17 7.73 -3.93
CA LEU A 12 -14.11 7.87 -5.38
C LEU A 12 -12.91 7.10 -5.96
N ARG A 13 -11.73 7.24 -5.33
CA ARG A 13 -10.49 6.55 -5.71
C ARG A 13 -10.67 5.02 -5.71
N ARG A 14 -11.26 4.46 -4.65
CA ARG A 14 -11.54 3.02 -4.52
C ARG A 14 -12.54 2.54 -5.57
N VAL A 15 -13.61 3.32 -5.83
CA VAL A 15 -14.61 2.98 -6.85
C VAL A 15 -13.98 2.92 -8.24
N ILE A 16 -13.16 3.90 -8.63
CA ILE A 16 -12.49 3.90 -9.94
C ILE A 16 -11.52 2.71 -10.03
N PHE A 17 -10.83 2.35 -8.94
CA PHE A 17 -9.96 1.17 -8.91
C PHE A 17 -10.72 -0.15 -9.08
N VAL A 18 -11.91 -0.28 -8.47
CA VAL A 18 -12.79 -1.45 -8.67
C VAL A 18 -13.26 -1.52 -10.13
N VAL A 19 -13.60 -0.38 -10.75
CA VAL A 19 -13.96 -0.32 -12.17
C VAL A 19 -12.79 -0.80 -13.04
N TYR A 20 -11.56 -0.36 -12.74
CA TYR A 20 -10.35 -0.84 -13.42
C TYR A 20 -10.19 -2.37 -13.32
N LEU A 21 -10.35 -2.94 -12.12
CA LEU A 21 -10.30 -4.38 -11.89
C LEU A 21 -11.36 -5.15 -12.68
N LEU A 22 -12.59 -4.63 -12.74
CA LEU A 22 -13.67 -5.23 -13.54
C LEU A 22 -13.36 -5.18 -15.04
N CYS A 23 -12.81 -4.08 -15.54
CA CYS A 23 -12.36 -3.98 -16.93
C CYS A 23 -11.24 -4.97 -17.24
N TRP A 24 -10.26 -5.10 -16.35
CA TRP A 24 -9.13 -6.02 -16.53
C TRP A 24 -9.56 -7.49 -16.49
N THR A 25 -10.35 -7.89 -15.48
CA THR A 25 -10.88 -9.26 -15.37
C THR A 25 -11.84 -9.57 -16.53
N GLY A 26 -12.72 -8.64 -16.89
CA GLY A 26 -13.62 -8.75 -18.03
C GLY A 26 -12.87 -8.92 -19.36
N MET A 27 -11.76 -8.19 -19.55
CA MET A 27 -10.88 -8.36 -20.71
C MET A 27 -10.34 -9.80 -20.78
N VAL A 28 -9.78 -10.32 -19.68
CA VAL A 28 -9.21 -11.67 -19.61
C VAL A 28 -10.28 -12.71 -19.94
N ILE A 29 -11.45 -12.64 -19.28
CA ILE A 29 -12.55 -13.57 -19.50
C ILE A 29 -13.03 -13.53 -20.96
N THR A 30 -13.24 -12.33 -21.50
CA THR A 30 -13.72 -12.15 -22.88
C THR A 30 -12.70 -12.66 -23.91
N ALA A 31 -11.41 -12.44 -23.67
CA ALA A 31 -10.33 -12.96 -24.51
C ALA A 31 -10.30 -14.49 -24.47
N THR A 32 -10.39 -15.10 -23.28
CA THR A 32 -10.42 -16.56 -23.10
C THR A 32 -11.61 -17.19 -23.81
N ILE A 33 -12.83 -16.65 -23.62
CA ILE A 33 -14.04 -17.13 -24.30
C ILE A 33 -13.94 -16.93 -25.81
N GLY A 34 -13.41 -15.79 -26.26
CA GLY A 34 -13.21 -15.49 -27.67
C GLY A 34 -12.27 -16.47 -28.37
N LEU A 35 -11.19 -16.87 -27.69
CA LEU A 35 -10.27 -17.91 -28.17
C LEU A 35 -10.93 -19.29 -28.22
N LEU A 36 -11.65 -19.67 -27.16
CA LEU A 36 -12.36 -20.96 -27.06
C LEU A 36 -13.47 -21.11 -28.11
N GLN A 37 -14.17 -20.03 -28.44
CA GLN A 37 -15.28 -20.04 -29.40
C GLN A 37 -14.87 -19.63 -30.83
N HIS A 38 -13.59 -19.33 -31.07
CA HIS A 38 -13.08 -18.78 -32.33
C HIS A 38 -13.87 -17.57 -32.85
N ARG A 39 -14.40 -16.73 -31.95
CA ARG A 39 -15.21 -15.56 -32.30
C ARG A 39 -14.36 -14.29 -32.32
N LEU A 40 -14.03 -13.81 -33.52
CA LEU A 40 -13.27 -12.57 -33.71
C LEU A 40 -13.93 -11.35 -33.04
N GLY A 41 -15.26 -11.28 -32.98
CA GLY A 41 -15.97 -10.19 -32.31
C GLY A 41 -15.66 -10.06 -30.81
N LEU A 42 -15.49 -11.20 -30.12
CA LEU A 42 -15.11 -11.21 -28.70
C LEU A 42 -13.65 -10.80 -28.51
N LEU A 43 -12.77 -11.17 -29.45
CA LEU A 43 -11.38 -10.72 -29.43
C LEU A 43 -11.28 -9.20 -29.62
N ILE A 44 -12.05 -8.62 -30.55
CA ILE A 44 -12.10 -7.15 -30.73
C ILE A 44 -12.61 -6.46 -29.45
N ALA A 45 -13.66 -7.00 -28.83
CA ALA A 45 -14.17 -6.48 -27.56
C ALA A 45 -13.11 -6.54 -26.43
N ALA A 46 -12.33 -7.63 -26.37
CA ALA A 46 -11.23 -7.74 -25.43
C ALA A 46 -10.11 -6.71 -25.69
N VAL A 47 -9.78 -6.41 -26.95
CA VAL A 47 -8.80 -5.35 -27.28
C VAL A 47 -9.32 -3.97 -26.88
N LEU A 48 -10.61 -3.68 -27.06
CA LEU A 48 -11.21 -2.42 -26.59
C LEU A 48 -11.16 -2.31 -25.06
N LEU A 49 -11.46 -3.39 -24.35
CA LEU A 49 -11.33 -3.45 -22.88
C LEU A 49 -9.87 -3.29 -22.43
N LEU A 50 -8.90 -3.83 -23.18
CA LEU A 50 -7.48 -3.59 -22.92
C LEU A 50 -7.15 -2.10 -23.00
N GLY A 51 -7.58 -1.42 -24.07
CA GLY A 51 -7.39 0.03 -24.23
C GLY A 51 -7.99 0.83 -23.08
N ALA A 52 -9.23 0.52 -22.68
CA ALA A 52 -9.90 1.15 -21.55
C ALA A 52 -9.16 0.89 -20.23
N SER A 53 -8.68 -0.33 -20.00
CA SER A 53 -7.93 -0.69 -18.78
C SER A 53 -6.58 0.04 -18.69
N LEU A 54 -5.86 0.17 -19.81
CA LEU A 54 -4.60 0.91 -19.87
C LEU A 54 -4.83 2.40 -19.62
N PHE A 55 -5.88 2.97 -20.20
CA PHE A 55 -6.26 4.36 -19.96
C PHE A 55 -6.58 4.59 -18.47
N LEU A 56 -7.42 3.74 -17.87
CA LEU A 56 -7.75 3.79 -16.45
C LEU A 56 -6.51 3.61 -15.56
N LYS A 57 -5.58 2.74 -15.94
CA LYS A 57 -4.32 2.56 -15.21
C LYS A 57 -3.47 3.82 -15.24
N VAL A 58 -3.23 4.41 -16.41
CA VAL A 58 -2.39 5.61 -16.56
C VAL A 58 -3.03 6.81 -15.85
N TYR A 59 -4.34 6.98 -16.02
CA TYR A 59 -5.08 8.05 -15.36
C TYR A 59 -5.15 7.84 -13.84
N GLY A 60 -5.41 6.61 -13.41
CA GLY A 60 -5.48 6.22 -12.00
C GLY A 60 -4.13 6.31 -11.27
N GLU A 61 -3.02 5.99 -11.93
CA GLU A 61 -1.68 6.18 -11.36
C GLU A 61 -1.35 7.66 -11.19
N ARG A 62 -1.76 8.51 -12.15
CA ARG A 62 -1.43 9.95 -12.14
C ARG A 62 -2.28 10.78 -11.19
N TYR A 63 -3.57 10.47 -11.05
CA TYR A 63 -4.52 11.29 -10.29
C TYR A 63 -5.05 10.64 -9.02
N PHE A 64 -5.00 9.31 -8.93
CA PHE A 64 -5.67 8.52 -7.90
C PHE A 64 -4.73 7.57 -7.15
N GLU A 65 -3.41 7.70 -7.35
CA GLU A 65 -2.37 6.87 -6.72
C GLU A 65 -2.74 5.36 -6.71
N PHE A 66 -3.17 4.82 -7.86
CA PHE A 66 -3.53 3.41 -7.97
C PHE A 66 -2.44 2.45 -7.48
N HIS A 67 -1.17 2.87 -7.51
CA HIS A 67 -0.07 2.13 -6.91
C HIS A 67 -0.24 1.88 -5.40
N ARG A 68 -0.83 2.83 -4.65
CA ARG A 68 -1.12 2.68 -3.22
C ARG A 68 -2.31 1.74 -2.98
N LEU A 69 -3.34 1.82 -3.83
CA LEU A 69 -4.52 0.94 -3.75
C LEU A 69 -4.23 -0.50 -4.19
N ALA A 70 -3.35 -0.68 -5.18
CA ALA A 70 -2.88 -1.99 -5.60
C ALA A 70 -2.06 -2.69 -4.51
N LYS A 71 -1.37 -1.91 -3.65
CA LYS A 71 -0.66 -2.43 -2.47
C LYS A 71 -1.61 -2.82 -1.34
N SER A 72 -2.78 -2.19 -1.24
CA SER A 72 -3.75 -2.45 -0.16
C SER A 72 -4.77 -3.56 -0.44
N PHE A 73 -4.73 -4.22 -1.61
CA PHE A 73 -5.54 -5.39 -1.94
C PHE A 73 -4.81 -6.70 -1.57
N PRO A 74 -5.53 -7.82 -1.34
CA PRO A 74 -5.91 -8.37 -0.03
C PRO A 74 -4.75 -8.78 0.90
N THR A 75 -3.51 -8.40 0.57
CA THR A 75 -2.29 -8.55 1.39
C THR A 75 -1.71 -7.18 1.81
N GLY A 76 -2.55 -6.14 1.83
CA GLY A 76 -2.19 -4.84 2.37
C GLY A 76 -1.92 -4.97 3.86
N THR A 77 -0.68 -4.75 4.26
CA THR A 77 -0.29 -4.81 5.68
C THR A 77 -0.44 -3.41 6.27
N GLY A 78 -0.57 -3.25 7.60
CA GLY A 78 -0.59 -1.92 8.23
C GLY A 78 0.62 -1.04 7.83
N ILE A 79 1.69 -1.66 7.31
CA ILE A 79 2.83 -1.00 6.66
C ILE A 79 2.42 0.00 5.58
N ASP A 80 1.33 -0.27 4.85
CA ASP A 80 0.86 0.55 3.72
C ASP A 80 0.05 1.78 4.16
N GLU A 81 -0.34 1.83 5.43
CA GLU A 81 -1.00 2.99 6.05
C GLU A 81 0.02 4.03 6.56
N ILE A 82 1.26 3.61 6.81
CA ILE A 82 2.34 4.47 7.27
C ILE A 82 2.90 5.31 6.09
N PRO A 83 3.03 6.64 6.23
CA PRO A 83 3.67 7.49 5.24
C PRO A 83 5.07 6.98 4.84
N GLN A 84 5.38 6.98 3.54
CA GLN A 84 6.63 6.40 3.02
C GLN A 84 7.89 7.05 3.61
N GLU A 85 7.84 8.34 3.94
CA GLU A 85 8.92 9.09 4.57
C GLU A 85 9.20 8.57 6.00
N LEU A 86 8.13 8.44 6.80
CA LEU A 86 8.18 7.89 8.15
C LEU A 86 8.67 6.44 8.15
N ARG A 87 8.23 5.64 7.18
CA ARG A 87 8.69 4.27 6.98
C ARG A 87 10.20 4.21 6.74
N LYS A 88 10.73 5.03 5.82
CA LYS A 88 12.17 5.08 5.53
C LYS A 88 12.97 5.53 6.75
N GLU A 89 12.46 6.50 7.49
CA GLU A 89 13.10 6.99 8.71
C GLU A 89 13.20 5.88 9.76
N VAL A 90 12.10 5.18 10.06
CA VAL A 90 12.07 4.07 11.02
C VAL A 90 12.97 2.91 10.58
N GLU A 91 12.93 2.51 9.30
CA GLU A 91 13.81 1.47 8.76
C GLU A 91 15.30 1.86 8.85
N SER A 92 15.62 3.14 8.65
CA SER A 92 16.99 3.65 8.80
C SER A 92 17.47 3.60 10.26
N LEU A 93 16.58 3.88 11.22
CA LEU A 93 16.87 3.80 12.65
C LEU A 93 17.15 2.35 13.07
N PHE A 94 16.35 1.39 12.60
CA PHE A 94 16.62 -0.04 12.85
C PHE A 94 17.97 -0.48 12.29
N LYS A 95 18.28 -0.06 11.05
CA LYS A 95 19.56 -0.39 10.42
C LYS A 95 20.73 0.17 11.23
N ARG A 96 20.66 1.45 11.62
CA ARG A 96 21.69 2.10 12.45
C ARG A 96 21.85 1.42 13.81
N PHE A 97 20.75 1.02 14.45
CA PHE A 97 20.80 0.31 15.73
C PHE A 97 21.54 -1.03 15.62
N SER A 98 21.29 -1.76 14.52
CA SER A 98 21.94 -3.06 14.27
C SER A 98 23.42 -2.94 13.93
N SER A 99 23.84 -1.84 13.29
CA SER A 99 25.24 -1.62 12.88
C SER A 99 26.08 -0.90 13.93
N SER A 100 25.46 -0.14 14.84
CA SER A 100 26.17 0.62 15.86
C SER A 100 26.57 -0.30 17.02
N THR A 101 27.83 -0.22 17.45
CA THR A 101 28.35 -0.84 18.68
C THR A 101 28.42 0.13 19.85
N ASP A 102 28.19 1.43 19.60
CA ASP A 102 28.22 2.47 20.61
C ASP A 102 26.92 2.48 21.43
N TRP A 103 27.05 2.49 22.75
CA TRP A 103 25.93 2.52 23.67
C TRP A 103 25.19 3.86 23.63
N GLN A 104 25.90 4.99 23.48
CA GLN A 104 25.26 6.31 23.44
C GLN A 104 24.39 6.46 22.19
N GLU A 105 24.93 6.09 21.02
CA GLU A 105 24.17 6.12 19.77
C GLU A 105 22.93 5.20 19.81
N ARG A 106 23.05 4.01 20.42
CA ARG A 106 21.91 3.10 20.61
C ARG A 106 20.82 3.70 21.51
N GLN A 107 21.18 4.46 22.54
CA GLN A 107 20.21 5.14 23.39
C GLN A 107 19.50 6.28 22.66
N GLU A 108 20.21 7.07 21.88
CA GLU A 108 19.59 8.11 21.06
C GLU A 108 18.57 7.54 20.06
N ILE A 109 18.90 6.39 19.44
CA ILE A 109 18.00 5.72 18.52
C ILE A 109 16.73 5.23 19.23
N ARG A 110 16.84 4.69 20.45
CA ARG A 110 15.69 4.27 21.27
C ARG A 110 14.76 5.44 21.57
N LEU A 111 15.31 6.58 21.99
CA LEU A 111 14.53 7.78 22.30
C LEU A 111 13.83 8.35 21.06
N LYS A 112 14.52 8.38 19.91
CA LYS A 112 13.92 8.82 18.64
C LYS A 112 12.80 7.88 18.19
N LEU A 113 13.02 6.57 18.30
CA LEU A 113 12.00 5.59 17.94
C LEU A 113 10.78 5.68 18.86
N ALA A 114 10.97 5.87 20.17
CA ALA A 114 9.89 6.08 21.13
C ALA A 114 9.06 7.33 20.78
N ALA A 115 9.71 8.45 20.45
CA ALA A 115 9.03 9.67 20.06
C ALA A 115 8.25 9.53 18.72
N LEU A 116 8.72 8.69 17.80
CA LEU A 116 8.01 8.38 16.55
C LEU A 116 6.79 7.49 16.80
N VAL A 117 6.92 6.47 17.66
CA VAL A 117 5.83 5.57 18.05
C VAL A 117 4.74 6.31 18.84
N GLU A 118 5.11 7.26 19.70
CA GLU A 118 4.13 8.09 20.42
C GLU A 118 3.31 8.98 19.47
N LYS A 119 3.94 9.44 18.38
CA LYS A 119 3.26 10.24 17.34
C LYS A 119 2.40 9.40 16.41
N GLU A 120 2.85 8.18 16.09
CA GLU A 120 2.19 7.27 15.16
C GLU A 120 2.11 5.86 15.77
N ALA A 121 1.04 5.60 16.54
CA ALA A 121 0.85 4.34 17.25
C ALA A 121 0.80 3.12 16.32
N LEU A 122 0.43 3.32 15.05
CA LEU A 122 0.39 2.30 14.01
C LEU A 122 1.77 1.69 13.74
N LEU A 123 2.86 2.41 14.03
CA LEU A 123 4.23 1.87 13.97
C LEU A 123 4.43 0.71 14.94
N LEU A 124 3.80 0.75 16.12
CA LEU A 124 3.92 -0.31 17.14
C LEU A 124 3.29 -1.61 16.63
N GLU A 125 2.10 -1.52 16.05
CA GLU A 125 1.37 -2.68 15.51
C GLU A 125 2.08 -3.29 14.30
N VAL A 126 2.74 -2.45 13.50
CA VAL A 126 3.40 -2.89 12.26
C VAL A 126 4.80 -3.43 12.48
N TYR A 127 5.57 -2.82 13.39
CA TYR A 127 6.96 -3.15 13.65
C TYR A 127 7.17 -3.76 15.04
N GLU A 128 6.12 -4.34 15.64
CA GLU A 128 6.11 -4.88 17.00
C GLU A 128 7.38 -5.70 17.32
N ASP A 129 7.68 -6.68 16.47
CA ASP A 129 8.85 -7.54 16.62
C ASP A 129 10.17 -6.76 16.64
N LYS A 130 10.33 -5.76 15.77
CA LYS A 130 11.57 -4.98 15.66
C LYS A 130 11.69 -3.93 16.78
N ILE A 131 10.56 -3.34 17.18
CA ILE A 131 10.50 -2.38 18.28
C ILE A 131 10.78 -3.11 19.60
N SER A 132 10.32 -4.36 19.78
CA SER A 132 10.60 -5.17 20.96
C SER A 132 12.10 -5.37 21.20
N VAL A 133 12.87 -5.57 20.13
CA VAL A 133 14.33 -5.78 20.17
C VAL A 133 15.07 -4.50 20.51
N VAL A 134 14.59 -3.36 20.01
CA VAL A 134 15.22 -2.06 20.26
C VAL A 134 14.83 -1.53 21.64
N HIS A 135 13.56 -1.61 22.03
CA HIS A 135 13.02 -1.00 23.23
C HIS A 135 11.81 -1.79 23.80
N ALA A 136 12.09 -2.92 24.46
CA ALA A 136 11.10 -3.82 25.06
C ALA A 136 10.11 -3.18 26.05
N SER A 137 10.41 -2.00 26.60
CA SER A 137 9.51 -1.29 27.52
C SER A 137 8.36 -0.54 26.85
N LEU A 138 8.37 -0.38 25.52
CA LEU A 138 7.27 0.27 24.78
C LEU A 138 6.08 -0.67 24.50
N LEU A 139 6.20 -1.96 24.82
CA LEU A 139 5.18 -2.99 24.58
C LEU A 139 4.42 -3.40 25.85
N ARG A 140 4.69 -2.74 26.99
CA ARG A 140 3.97 -2.93 28.26
C ARG A 140 3.07 -1.75 28.52
#